data_AF-A0A948RJ85-F1
#
_entry.id   AF-A0A948RJ85-F1
#
_cell.length_a   1.000
_cell.length_b   1.000
_cell.length_c   1.000
_cell.angle_alpha   90.00
_cell.angle_beta   90.00
_cell.angle_gamma   90.00
#
_symmetry.space_group_name_H-M   'P 1'
#
loop_
_entity.id
_entity.type
_entity.pdbx_description
1 polymer ?
#
loop_
_entity_poly.entity_id
_entity_poly.type
_entity_poly.pdbx_seq_one_letter_code
_entity_poly.pdbx_strand_id
1 'polypeptide(L)'
;PILPLAIPDLKEVRAFANHLHSLGKPWQGEIFGWFVEYTPESDQKPIDSKMNFTPAEFMIGESGIWFFSLMWEHGKDKNPVEFLDDRGLVN
;
A
#
# COMPACT_ATOMS: atom_id res chain seq x y z
N PRO A 1 -23.91 -7.22 -12.37
CA PRO A 1 -23.69 -6.14 -13.38
C PRO A 1 -22.18 -5.86 -13.45
N ILE A 2 -21.64 -5.56 -14.63
CA ILE A 2 -20.22 -5.18 -14.80
C ILE A 2 -20.14 -3.65 -14.76
N LEU A 3 -19.23 -3.11 -13.96
CA LEU A 3 -19.01 -1.67 -13.82
C LEU A 3 -17.64 -1.31 -14.40
N PRO A 4 -17.53 -0.33 -15.32
CA PRO A 4 -16.23 0.13 -15.79
C PRO A 4 -15.50 0.89 -14.67
N LEU A 5 -14.21 0.56 -14.49
CA LEU A 5 -13.33 1.18 -13.49
C LEU A 5 -12.02 1.60 -14.15
N ALA A 6 -11.43 2.69 -13.65
CA ALA A 6 -10.08 3.11 -14.02
C ALA A 6 -9.07 2.48 -13.07
N ILE A 7 -8.20 1.61 -13.61
CA ILE A 7 -7.10 1.00 -12.86
C ILE A 7 -5.82 1.79 -13.13
N PRO A 8 -5.14 2.32 -12.11
CA PRO A 8 -3.94 3.12 -12.30
C PRO A 8 -2.74 2.26 -12.72
N ASP A 9 -1.76 2.90 -13.37
CA ASP A 9 -0.49 2.26 -13.67
C ASP A 9 0.30 2.02 -12.38
N LEU A 10 0.66 0.76 -12.10
CA LEU A 10 1.37 0.39 -10.87
C LEU A 10 2.75 1.06 -10.75
N LYS A 11 3.37 1.52 -11.84
CA LYS A 11 4.61 2.30 -11.79
C LYS A 11 4.37 3.66 -11.14
N GLU A 12 3.25 4.31 -11.45
CA GLU A 12 2.87 5.59 -10.84
C GLU A 12 2.49 5.42 -9.38
N VAL A 13 1.74 4.36 -9.06
CA VAL A 13 1.39 3.99 -7.68
C VAL A 13 2.64 3.78 -6.84
N ARG A 14 3.62 3.00 -7.33
CA ARG A 14 4.91 2.78 -6.64
C ARG A 14 5.69 4.08 -6.45
N ALA A 15 5.72 4.94 -7.46
CA ALA A 15 6.41 6.23 -7.36
C ALA A 15 5.80 7.11 -6.27
N PHE A 16 4.47 7.16 -6.19
CA PHE A 16 3.75 7.90 -5.15
C PHE A 16 3.99 7.31 -3.76
N ALA A 17 3.89 5.99 -3.61
CA ALA A 17 4.16 5.31 -2.35
C ALA A 17 5.60 5.55 -1.86
N ASN A 18 6.59 5.46 -2.75
CA ASN A 18 7.99 5.77 -2.43
C ASN A 18 8.19 7.23 -2.03
N HIS A 19 7.44 8.17 -2.65
CA HIS A 19 7.47 9.57 -2.23
C HIS A 19 6.94 9.74 -0.80
N LEU A 20 5.77 9.19 -0.48
CA LEU A 20 5.24 9.21 0.89
C LEU A 20 6.21 8.54 1.88
N HIS A 21 6.80 7.42 1.49
CA HIS A 21 7.77 6.70 2.31
C HIS A 21 8.99 7.57 2.64
N SER A 22 9.53 8.29 1.65
CA SER A 22 10.65 9.23 1.86
C SER A 22 10.33 10.38 2.82
N LEU A 23 9.05 10.76 2.94
CA LEU A 23 8.60 11.80 3.86
C LEU A 23 8.43 11.27 5.30
N GLY A 24 8.17 9.96 5.46
CA GLY A 24 8.08 9.30 6.76
C GLY A 24 6.94 9.80 7.67
N LYS A 25 5.89 10.39 7.09
CA LYS A 25 4.73 10.90 7.83
C LYS A 25 3.48 10.12 7.46
N PRO A 26 2.57 9.83 8.42
CA PRO A 26 1.28 9.24 8.11
C PRO A 26 0.53 10.10 7.09
N TRP A 27 -0.15 9.45 6.15
CA TRP A 27 -0.93 10.14 5.13
C TRP A 27 -2.14 9.29 4.72
N GLN A 28 -3.26 9.95 4.46
CA GLN A 28 -4.50 9.32 4.02
C GLN A 28 -5.22 10.25 3.04
N GLY A 29 -5.81 9.69 1.99
CA GLY A 29 -6.53 10.47 0.99
C GLY A 29 -7.03 9.64 -0.17
N GLU A 30 -7.25 10.31 -1.30
CA GLU A 30 -7.69 9.69 -2.56
C GLU A 30 -6.72 10.06 -3.68
N ILE A 31 -6.29 9.06 -4.45
CA ILE A 31 -5.45 9.23 -5.65
C ILE A 31 -5.99 8.27 -6.73
N PHE A 32 -6.03 8.71 -7.98
CA PHE A 32 -6.57 7.92 -9.11
C PHE A 32 -8.03 7.44 -8.92
N GLY A 33 -8.81 8.10 -8.06
CA GLY A 33 -10.17 7.68 -7.73
C GLY A 33 -10.26 6.55 -6.70
N TRP A 34 -9.14 6.20 -6.05
CA TRP A 34 -9.06 5.15 -5.06
C TRP A 34 -8.61 5.71 -3.71
N PHE A 35 -9.18 5.15 -2.64
CA PHE A 35 -8.71 5.42 -1.29
C PHE A 35 -7.26 4.92 -1.12
N VAL A 36 -6.46 5.71 -0.41
CA VAL A 36 -5.05 5.43 -0.15
C VAL A 36 -4.71 5.74 1.30
N GLU A 37 -3.89 4.90 1.90
CA GLU A 37 -3.32 5.10 3.22
C GLU A 37 -1.82 4.76 3.21
N TYR A 38 -1.05 5.56 3.95
CA TYR A 38 0.35 5.29 4.26
C TYR A 38 0.58 5.44 5.76
N THR A 39 1.13 4.38 6.36
CA THR A 39 1.56 4.34 7.75
C THR A 39 3.08 4.18 7.79
N PRO A 40 3.83 5.06 8.47
CA PRO A 40 5.28 4.92 8.58
C PRO A 40 5.68 3.80 9.54
N GLU A 41 6.94 3.38 9.44
CA GLU A 41 7.56 2.44 10.37
C GLU A 41 7.48 2.97 11.81
N SER A 42 7.29 2.07 12.76
CA SER A 42 7.29 2.36 14.19
C SER A 42 8.10 1.32 14.94
N ASP A 43 8.88 1.75 15.92
CA ASP A 43 9.63 0.86 16.83
C ASP A 43 8.71 0.02 17.73
N GLN A 44 7.40 0.32 17.76
CA GLN A 44 6.45 -0.49 18.48
C GLN A 44 6.28 -1.85 17.80
N LYS A 45 6.55 -2.90 18.57
CA LYS A 45 6.33 -4.27 18.14
C LYS A 45 4.81 -4.58 18.10
N PRO A 46 4.28 -5.19 17.02
CA PRO A 46 2.90 -5.66 17.00
C PRO A 46 2.67 -6.75 18.06
N ILE A 47 1.50 -6.70 18.71
CA ILE A 47 1.08 -7.71 19.70
C ILE A 47 1.10 -9.10 19.04
N ASP A 48 1.63 -10.09 19.76
CA ASP A 48 1.74 -11.49 19.31
C ASP A 48 2.54 -11.72 18.00
N SER A 49 3.32 -10.74 17.55
CA SER A 49 4.21 -10.91 16.39
C SER A 49 5.63 -11.33 16.80
N LYS A 50 6.37 -11.95 15.87
CA LYS A 50 7.83 -12.15 15.99
C LYS A 50 8.64 -10.97 15.46
N MET A 51 7.99 -9.96 14.88
CA MET A 51 8.65 -8.78 14.38
C MET A 51 9.26 -7.94 15.52
N ASN A 52 10.32 -7.21 15.19
CA ASN A 52 11.01 -6.33 16.13
C ASN A 52 10.53 -4.86 16.05
N PHE A 53 9.73 -4.55 15.03
CA PHE A 53 9.15 -3.24 14.73
C PHE A 53 7.85 -3.43 13.94
N THR A 54 7.02 -2.39 13.84
CA THR A 54 5.88 -2.34 12.92
C THR A 54 6.37 -1.72 11.60
N PRO A 55 6.27 -2.42 10.46
CA PRO A 55 6.79 -1.95 9.20
C PRO A 55 6.00 -0.75 8.67
N ALA A 56 6.63 0.05 7.81
CA ALA A 56 5.88 0.99 7.00
C ALA A 56 4.97 0.22 6.02
N GLU A 57 3.79 0.75 5.77
CA GLU A 57 2.79 0.18 4.88
C GLU A 57 2.15 1.26 4.02
N PHE A 58 1.95 0.95 2.75
CA PHE A 58 1.14 1.71 1.81
C PHE A 58 0.05 0.80 1.26
N MET A 59 -1.18 1.31 1.19
CA MET A 59 -2.34 0.59 0.65
C MET A 59 -3.11 1.51 -0.28
N ILE A 60 -3.61 0.97 -1.39
CA ILE A 60 -4.52 1.66 -2.31
C ILE A 60 -5.59 0.69 -2.81
N GLY A 61 -6.82 1.19 -2.94
CA GLY A 61 -7.92 0.47 -3.54
C GLY A 61 -8.81 -0.26 -2.52
N GLU A 62 -9.61 -1.20 -3.04
CA GLU A 62 -10.61 -1.95 -2.27
C GLU A 62 -10.43 -3.45 -2.54
N SER A 63 -10.21 -4.22 -1.46
CA SER A 63 -10.00 -5.66 -1.54
C SER A 63 -11.20 -6.37 -2.16
N GLY A 64 -10.94 -7.35 -3.04
CA GLY A 64 -11.98 -8.04 -3.80
C GLY A 64 -12.51 -7.28 -5.03
N ILE A 65 -12.11 -6.02 -5.26
CA ILE A 65 -12.31 -5.31 -6.53
C ILE A 65 -10.95 -5.17 -7.23
N TRP A 66 -10.13 -4.26 -6.71
CA TRP A 66 -8.75 -4.04 -7.08
C TRP A 66 -8.06 -3.38 -5.88
N PHE A 67 -6.99 -4.00 -5.40
CA PHE A 67 -6.22 -3.53 -4.25
C PHE A 67 -4.74 -3.78 -4.46
N PHE A 68 -3.92 -2.80 -4.10
CA PHE A 68 -2.47 -2.93 -4.13
C PHE A 68 -1.86 -2.42 -2.83
N SER A 69 -0.87 -3.13 -2.31
CA SER A 69 -0.12 -2.68 -1.14
C SER A 69 1.37 -2.91 -1.26
N LEU A 70 2.12 -2.11 -0.51
CA LEU A 70 3.56 -2.20 -0.32
C LEU A 70 3.85 -2.24 1.18
N MET A 71 4.63 -3.21 1.64
CA MET A 71 5.04 -3.32 3.04
C MET A 71 6.56 -3.42 3.16
N TRP A 72 7.16 -2.52 3.93
CA TRP A 72 8.60 -2.51 4.21
C TRP A 72 8.95 -3.47 5.35
N GLU A 73 8.58 -4.75 5.22
CA GLU A 73 8.72 -5.77 6.27
C GLU A 73 10.18 -6.07 6.69
N HIS A 74 11.15 -5.71 5.84
CA HIS A 74 12.58 -5.85 6.11
C HIS A 74 13.25 -4.55 6.56
N GLY A 75 12.46 -3.51 6.85
CA GLY A 75 12.89 -2.20 7.32
C GLY A 75 12.81 -1.11 6.25
N LYS A 76 12.65 0.14 6.69
CA LYS A 76 12.47 1.33 5.84
C LYS A 76 13.53 1.52 4.73
N ASP A 77 14.75 1.05 4.93
CA ASP A 77 15.84 1.21 3.94
C ASP A 77 15.91 0.04 2.94
N LYS A 78 14.91 -0.85 2.92
CA LYS A 78 14.81 -2.00 2.00
C LYS A 78 13.69 -1.80 0.99
N ASN A 79 13.66 -2.66 -0.02
CA ASN A 79 12.53 -2.70 -0.94
C ASN A 79 11.29 -3.25 -0.22
N PRO A 80 10.10 -2.72 -0.50
CA PRO A 80 8.87 -3.27 0.03
C PRO A 80 8.52 -4.61 -0.64
N VAL A 81 7.78 -5.43 0.09
CA VAL A 81 7.04 -6.56 -0.47
C VAL A 81 5.75 -6.03 -1.08
N GLU A 82 5.44 -6.48 -2.30
CA GLU A 82 4.24 -6.06 -3.02
C GLU A 82 3.14 -7.11 -2.90
N PHE A 83 1.89 -6.66 -2.82
CA PHE A 83 0.71 -7.50 -2.94
C PHE A 83 -0.30 -6.84 -3.87
N LEU A 84 -0.87 -7.63 -4.78
CA LEU A 84 -1.93 -7.21 -5.72
C LEU A 84 -3.09 -8.18 -5.60
N ASP A 85 -4.28 -7.66 -5.34
CA ASP A 85 -5.54 -8.36 -5.49
C ASP A 85 -6.33 -7.74 -6.64
N ASP A 86 -6.35 -8.41 -7.79
CA ASP A 86 -7.05 -8.02 -9.01
C ASP A 86 -8.16 -9.00 -9.39
N ARG A 87 -8.54 -9.90 -8.48
CA ARG A 87 -9.50 -10.99 -8.75
C ARG A 87 -10.91 -10.51 -9.08
N GLY A 88 -11.25 -9.28 -8.70
CA GLY A 88 -12.53 -8.65 -9.02
C GLY A 88 -12.61 -8.09 -10.45
N LEU A 89 -11.47 -7.99 -11.14
CA LEU A 89 -11.42 -7.52 -12.52
C LEU A 89 -11.90 -8.60 -13.49
N VAL A 90 -12.77 -8.20 -14.42
CA VAL A 90 -13.28 -9.06 -15.49
C VAL A 90 -12.98 -8.39 -16.83
N ASN A 91 -12.45 -9.16 -17.77
CA ASN A 91 -12.10 -8.72 -19.13
C ASN A 91 -13.17 -9.16 -20.14
#